data_AF-A0A238FEU4-F1
#
_entry.id   AF-A0A238FEU4-F1
#
_cell.length_a   1.000
_cell.length_b   1.000
_cell.length_c   1.000
_cell.angle_alpha   90.00
_cell.angle_beta   90.00
_cell.angle_gamma   90.00
#
_symmetry.space_group_name_H-M   'P 1'
#
loop_
_entity.id
_entity.type
_entity.pdbx_description
1 polymer ?
#
loop_
_entity_poly.entity_id
_entity_poly.type
_entity_poly.pdbx_seq_one_letter_code
_entity_poly.pdbx_strand_id
1 'polypeptide(L)'
;MHFTVTLLFTAVLGLRVVLGAELNASKVSVKLGVMSRCPDAKVCEQVFDQVLDQVGNLVNIELVYIANKTYNGSQSVTINCKHGPQECVENIQQLCAQKYWKDLDLKGVPTWWKFVQCQNAYGLANNKKPIIDDSRFGRKLVQDCAEQVGKVWNRSQVDKCVHSKEGLELLLKSTDAADALGLKKSCSVVIENKLICYRDGRWFNCPEGSEPADFIRFIRELASKKGRGAVGLAVTT
;
A
#
# COMPACT_ATOMS: atom_id res chain seq x y z
N MET A 1 -1.81 5.05 69.22
CA MET A 1 -1.48 5.75 67.96
C MET A 1 -1.41 4.72 66.84
N HIS A 2 -2.43 4.65 66.00
CA HIS A 2 -2.47 3.83 64.80
C HIS A 2 -2.94 4.74 63.65
N PHE A 3 -2.09 4.91 62.64
CA PHE A 3 -2.45 5.59 61.39
C PHE A 3 -2.42 4.54 60.28
N THR A 4 -3.59 4.22 59.73
CA THR A 4 -3.74 3.44 58.50
C THR A 4 -3.71 4.40 57.32
N VAL A 5 -2.74 4.24 56.42
CA VAL A 5 -2.71 4.92 55.11
C VAL A 5 -3.16 3.91 54.06
N THR A 6 -4.36 4.11 53.52
CA THR A 6 -4.87 3.37 52.36
C THR A 6 -4.42 4.10 51.09
N LEU A 7 -3.46 3.54 50.35
CA LEU A 7 -3.12 4.03 49.01
C LEU A 7 -4.07 3.43 47.98
N LEU A 8 -4.94 4.26 47.39
CA LEU A 8 -5.72 3.93 46.19
C LEU A 8 -4.80 3.88 44.97
N PHE A 9 -4.48 2.68 44.49
CA PHE A 9 -3.88 2.45 43.17
C PHE A 9 -4.94 1.92 42.20
N THR A 10 -5.74 2.81 41.61
CA THR A 10 -6.57 2.45 40.45
C THR A 10 -6.68 3.63 39.50
N ALA A 11 -5.92 3.58 38.39
CA ALA A 11 -6.26 4.08 37.05
C ALA A 11 -5.01 4.50 36.24
N VAL A 12 -4.24 3.54 35.71
CA VAL A 12 -3.23 3.86 34.66
C VAL A 12 -3.30 2.92 33.45
N LEU A 13 -4.19 1.92 33.43
CA LEU A 13 -4.27 0.98 32.31
C LEU A 13 -5.15 1.45 31.13
N GLY A 14 -5.95 2.51 31.29
CA GLY A 14 -6.86 3.00 30.23
C GLY A 14 -6.25 3.98 29.23
N LEU A 15 -5.22 4.74 29.62
CA LEU A 15 -4.73 5.87 28.82
C LEU A 15 -3.87 5.43 27.61
N ARG A 16 -3.25 4.24 27.66
CA ARG A 16 -2.35 3.77 26.59
C ARG A 16 -3.07 3.18 25.37
N VAL A 17 -4.29 2.66 25.52
CA VAL A 17 -5.02 2.00 24.42
C VAL A 17 -5.71 3.03 23.52
N VAL A 18 -6.14 4.18 24.07
CA VAL A 18 -6.81 5.25 23.31
C VAL A 18 -5.84 5.95 22.34
N LEU A 19 -4.59 6.20 22.76
CA LEU A 19 -3.56 6.84 21.92
C LEU A 19 -3.23 6.07 20.63
N GLY A 20 -3.33 4.74 20.62
CA GLY A 20 -2.98 3.92 19.45
C GLY A 20 -4.05 3.91 18.35
N ALA A 21 -5.32 4.08 18.71
CA ALA A 21 -6.43 4.11 17.75
C ALA A 21 -6.63 5.49 17.11
N GLU A 22 -6.37 6.57 17.86
CA GLU A 22 -6.52 7.95 17.36
C GLU A 22 -5.43 8.36 16.35
N LEU A 23 -4.23 7.78 16.44
CA LEU A 23 -3.14 8.06 15.49
C LEU A 23 -3.41 7.55 14.06
N ASN A 24 -4.26 6.52 13.89
CA ASN A 24 -4.59 5.98 12.56
C ASN A 24 -5.79 6.68 11.91
N ALA A 25 -6.71 7.27 12.68
CA ALA A 25 -7.87 7.98 12.15
C ALA A 25 -7.53 9.34 11.50
N SER A 26 -6.34 9.88 11.78
CA SER A 26 -5.89 11.19 11.29
C SER A 26 -5.10 11.15 9.98
N LYS A 27 -4.62 9.97 9.54
CA LYS A 27 -3.82 9.85 8.32
C LYS A 27 -4.65 10.07 7.05
N VAL A 28 -3.99 10.57 6.02
CA VAL A 28 -4.57 10.74 4.68
C VAL A 28 -4.53 9.38 3.97
N SER A 29 -5.68 8.90 3.52
CA SER A 29 -5.76 7.67 2.73
C SER A 29 -5.25 7.95 1.32
N VAL A 30 -4.19 7.25 0.91
CA VAL A 30 -3.65 7.29 -0.45
C VAL A 30 -3.65 5.87 -1.02
N LYS A 31 -4.32 5.67 -2.14
CA LYS A 31 -4.35 4.40 -2.88
C LYS A 31 -3.77 4.64 -4.27
N LEU A 32 -2.85 3.77 -4.70
CA LEU A 32 -2.41 3.74 -6.10
C LEU A 32 -3.04 2.54 -6.79
N GLY A 33 -3.87 2.82 -7.80
CA GLY A 33 -4.41 1.83 -8.72
C GLY A 33 -3.34 1.41 -9.72
N VAL A 34 -2.84 0.19 -9.61
CA VAL A 34 -1.66 -0.28 -10.36
C VAL A 34 -1.87 -1.63 -11.02
N MET A 35 -1.00 -1.92 -11.97
CA MET A 35 -0.67 -3.25 -12.46
C MET A 35 0.84 -3.35 -12.30
N SER A 36 1.37 -4.33 -11.57
CA SER A 36 2.82 -4.45 -11.26
C SER A 36 3.71 -4.36 -12.50
N ARG A 37 3.14 -4.74 -13.63
CA ARG A 37 3.81 -4.81 -14.92
C ARG A 37 3.60 -3.59 -15.83
N CYS A 38 2.85 -2.59 -15.43
CA CYS A 38 2.64 -1.40 -16.24
C CYS A 38 3.83 -0.42 -16.13
N PRO A 39 4.38 0.09 -17.24
CA PRO A 39 5.45 1.10 -17.19
C PRO A 39 5.01 2.40 -16.49
N ASP A 40 3.75 2.80 -16.64
CA ASP A 40 3.22 3.99 -15.98
C ASP A 40 3.06 3.82 -14.47
N ALA A 41 2.80 2.59 -13.98
CA ALA A 41 2.83 2.29 -12.55
C ALA A 41 4.21 2.60 -11.96
N LYS A 42 5.28 2.18 -12.63
CA LYS A 42 6.65 2.40 -12.14
C LYS A 42 6.98 3.87 -12.01
N VAL A 43 6.63 4.69 -13.00
CA VAL A 43 6.85 6.15 -12.94
C VAL A 43 6.04 6.77 -11.81
N CYS A 44 4.78 6.39 -11.67
CA CYS A 44 3.91 6.85 -10.60
C CYS A 44 4.45 6.48 -9.22
N GLU A 45 4.88 5.25 -9.04
CA GLU A 45 5.44 4.77 -7.78
C GLU A 45 6.79 5.43 -7.46
N GLN A 46 7.62 5.74 -8.46
CA GLN A 46 8.84 6.55 -8.26
C GLN A 46 8.53 7.97 -7.79
N VAL A 47 7.46 8.59 -8.32
CA VAL A 47 6.97 9.88 -7.80
C VAL A 47 6.52 9.72 -6.36
N PHE A 48 5.74 8.67 -6.05
CA PHE A 48 5.26 8.44 -4.70
C PHE A 48 6.36 8.01 -3.72
N ASP A 49 7.46 7.43 -4.16
CA ASP A 49 8.62 7.15 -3.31
C ASP A 49 9.20 8.46 -2.75
N GLN A 50 9.30 9.49 -3.58
CA GLN A 50 9.73 10.84 -3.17
C GLN A 50 8.69 11.54 -2.29
N VAL A 51 7.39 11.31 -2.54
CA VAL A 51 6.31 11.85 -1.70
C VAL A 51 6.36 11.23 -0.31
N LEU A 52 6.41 9.90 -0.22
CA LEU A 52 6.41 9.17 1.05
C LEU A 52 7.65 9.47 1.89
N ASP A 53 8.76 9.81 1.25
CA ASP A 53 9.96 10.30 1.91
C ASP A 53 9.75 11.59 2.74
N GLN A 54 8.72 12.37 2.41
CA GLN A 54 8.40 13.66 3.06
C GLN A 54 7.13 13.62 3.90
N VAL A 55 6.20 12.71 3.60
CA VAL A 55 4.88 12.66 4.25
C VAL A 55 4.42 11.25 4.63
N GLY A 56 5.31 10.25 4.66
CA GLY A 56 4.97 8.86 4.99
C GLY A 56 4.24 8.70 6.32
N ASN A 57 4.64 9.48 7.33
CA ASN A 57 3.99 9.52 8.64
C ASN A 57 2.57 10.13 8.61
N LEU A 58 2.21 10.90 7.59
CA LEU A 58 0.88 11.51 7.41
C LEU A 58 -0.05 10.64 6.56
N VAL A 59 0.46 9.57 5.94
CA VAL A 59 -0.25 8.82 4.90
C VAL A 59 -0.49 7.38 5.34
N ASN A 60 -1.67 6.87 5.00
CA ASN A 60 -1.92 5.45 4.90
C ASN A 60 -1.89 5.07 3.41
N ILE A 61 -0.77 4.51 2.96
CA ILE A 61 -0.52 4.13 1.56
C ILE A 61 -0.97 2.69 1.32
N GLU A 62 -1.60 2.45 0.17
CA GLU A 62 -2.05 1.13 -0.28
C GLU A 62 -1.92 1.01 -1.81
N LEU A 63 -1.44 -0.12 -2.30
CA LEU A 63 -1.58 -0.51 -3.70
C LEU A 63 -2.87 -1.31 -3.89
N VAL A 64 -3.61 -0.94 -4.93
CA VAL A 64 -4.84 -1.62 -5.37
C VAL A 64 -4.65 -2.07 -6.80
N TYR A 65 -4.82 -3.36 -7.07
CA TYR A 65 -4.46 -3.96 -8.35
C TYR A 65 -5.64 -4.04 -9.31
N ILE A 66 -5.43 -3.54 -10.52
CA ILE A 66 -6.40 -3.62 -11.61
C ILE A 66 -6.17 -4.94 -12.35
N ALA A 67 -7.22 -5.73 -12.48
CA ALA A 67 -7.25 -6.92 -13.33
C ALA A 67 -8.67 -7.14 -13.88
N ASN A 68 -8.83 -8.07 -14.82
CA ASN A 68 -10.14 -8.47 -15.33
C ASN A 68 -10.58 -9.78 -14.68
N LYS A 69 -11.85 -9.86 -14.28
CA LYS A 69 -12.48 -11.09 -13.80
C LYS A 69 -13.31 -11.71 -14.92
N THR A 70 -13.17 -13.00 -15.13
CA THR A 70 -14.04 -13.80 -16.02
C THR A 70 -14.77 -14.83 -15.17
N TYR A 71 -16.09 -14.77 -15.16
CA TYR A 71 -16.93 -15.71 -14.42
C TYR A 71 -17.27 -16.91 -15.30
N ASN A 72 -16.85 -18.10 -14.86
CA ASN A 72 -17.14 -19.37 -15.51
C ASN A 72 -18.22 -20.09 -14.68
N GLY A 73 -19.48 -19.73 -14.95
CA GLY A 73 -20.64 -20.15 -14.15
C GLY A 73 -20.66 -19.51 -12.76
N SER A 74 -21.48 -20.06 -11.85
CA SER A 74 -21.75 -19.46 -10.54
C SER A 74 -20.64 -19.68 -9.50
N GLN A 75 -19.63 -20.52 -9.78
CA GLN A 75 -18.69 -21.02 -8.76
C GLN A 75 -17.21 -20.79 -9.06
N SER A 76 -16.85 -20.33 -10.27
CA SER A 76 -15.44 -20.13 -10.60
C SER A 76 -15.20 -18.78 -11.27
N VAL A 77 -14.19 -18.08 -10.75
CA VAL A 77 -13.72 -16.80 -11.28
C VAL A 77 -12.26 -16.96 -11.68
N THR A 78 -11.96 -16.60 -12.92
CA THR A 78 -10.59 -16.51 -13.44
C THR A 78 -10.19 -15.04 -13.42
N ILE A 79 -9.00 -14.75 -12.89
CA ILE A 79 -8.40 -13.41 -13.01
C ILE A 79 -7.45 -13.39 -14.19
N ASN A 80 -7.61 -12.38 -15.05
CA ASN A 80 -6.78 -12.09 -16.19
C ASN A 80 -6.10 -10.73 -16.01
N CYS A 81 -4.78 -10.75 -15.90
CA CYS A 81 -3.95 -9.55 -15.79
C CYS A 81 -3.55 -9.02 -17.17
N LYS A 82 -3.40 -7.70 -17.33
CA LYS A 82 -3.25 -7.07 -18.66
C LYS A 82 -1.96 -7.47 -19.33
N HIS A 83 -0.85 -7.53 -18.59
CA HIS A 83 0.46 -7.87 -19.13
C HIS A 83 0.82 -9.36 -18.93
N GLY A 84 -0.19 -10.23 -18.93
CA GLY A 84 -0.04 -11.69 -18.87
C GLY A 84 -0.04 -12.29 -17.46
N PRO A 85 -0.01 -13.62 -17.34
CA PRO A 85 -0.17 -14.33 -16.06
C PRO A 85 0.92 -14.00 -15.03
N GLN A 86 2.14 -13.66 -15.47
CA GLN A 86 3.20 -13.29 -14.54
C GLN A 86 2.97 -11.93 -13.88
N GLU A 87 2.12 -11.05 -14.44
CA GLU A 87 1.62 -9.88 -13.72
C GLU A 87 0.74 -10.29 -12.54
N CYS A 88 -0.12 -11.29 -12.72
CA CYS A 88 -0.97 -11.77 -11.62
C CYS A 88 -0.11 -12.36 -10.48
N VAL A 89 0.92 -13.14 -10.82
CA VAL A 89 1.87 -13.66 -9.82
C VAL A 89 2.54 -12.53 -9.04
N GLU A 90 3.02 -11.50 -9.74
CA GLU A 90 3.69 -10.36 -9.14
C GLU A 90 2.73 -9.49 -8.32
N ASN A 91 1.50 -9.26 -8.80
CA ASN A 91 0.45 -8.58 -8.03
C ASN A 91 0.15 -9.32 -6.71
N ILE A 92 0.07 -10.66 -6.74
CA ILE A 92 -0.14 -11.49 -5.54
C ILE A 92 1.01 -11.34 -4.56
N GLN A 93 2.26 -11.39 -5.03
CA GLN A 93 3.43 -11.21 -4.16
C GLN A 93 3.40 -9.87 -3.45
N GLN A 94 3.13 -8.79 -4.18
CA GLN A 94 3.08 -7.45 -3.63
C GLN A 94 1.89 -7.27 -2.67
N LEU A 95 0.73 -7.87 -2.96
CA LEU A 95 -0.43 -7.90 -2.05
C LEU A 95 -0.15 -8.67 -0.76
N CYS A 96 0.50 -9.84 -0.84
CA CYS A 96 0.90 -10.60 0.33
C CYS A 96 1.92 -9.83 1.18
N ALA A 97 2.92 -9.20 0.57
CA ALA A 97 3.85 -8.32 1.27
C ALA A 97 3.11 -7.15 1.95
N GLN A 98 2.20 -6.48 1.24
CA GLN A 98 1.37 -5.39 1.77
C GLN A 98 0.52 -5.83 2.96
N LYS A 99 0.01 -7.06 2.95
CA LYS A 99 -0.77 -7.62 4.06
C LYS A 99 0.08 -7.86 5.31
N TYR A 100 1.29 -8.41 5.15
CA TYR A 100 2.07 -8.97 6.25
C TYR A 100 3.26 -8.12 6.72
N TRP A 101 3.81 -7.23 5.89
CA TRP A 101 4.98 -6.40 6.20
C TRP A 101 4.59 -4.94 6.39
N LYS A 102 3.74 -4.70 7.39
CA LYS A 102 3.15 -3.39 7.72
C LYS A 102 3.98 -2.56 8.70
N ASP A 103 5.09 -3.10 9.19
CA ASP A 103 6.03 -2.35 10.01
C ASP A 103 6.57 -1.14 9.26
N LEU A 104 6.66 -0.02 9.97
CA LEU A 104 6.99 1.29 9.42
C LEU A 104 8.46 1.61 9.66
N ASP A 105 9.10 2.26 8.69
CA ASP A 105 10.41 2.87 8.88
C ASP A 105 10.33 4.18 9.69
N LEU A 106 11.48 4.83 9.89
CA LEU A 106 11.57 6.10 10.62
C LEU A 106 10.77 7.26 9.97
N LYS A 107 10.46 7.16 8.67
CA LYS A 107 9.66 8.13 7.93
C LYS A 107 8.17 7.77 7.93
N GLY A 108 7.79 6.67 8.58
CA GLY A 108 6.41 6.18 8.62
C GLY A 108 5.99 5.41 7.37
N VAL A 109 6.93 4.99 6.52
CA VAL A 109 6.67 4.24 5.29
C VAL A 109 6.64 2.74 5.59
N PRO A 110 5.60 2.01 5.13
CA PRO A 110 5.55 0.56 5.32
C PRO A 110 6.69 -0.17 4.60
N THR A 111 7.24 -1.18 5.25
CA THR A 111 8.38 -1.97 4.74
C THR A 111 8.06 -2.67 3.41
N TRP A 112 6.81 -3.09 3.20
CA TRP A 112 6.36 -3.65 1.92
C TRP A 112 6.56 -2.69 0.74
N TRP A 113 6.51 -1.37 0.95
CA TRP A 113 6.67 -0.38 -0.13
C TRP A 113 8.04 -0.49 -0.78
N LYS A 114 9.11 -0.58 0.03
CA LYS A 114 10.48 -0.72 -0.48
C LYS A 114 10.71 -2.09 -1.14
N PHE A 115 9.99 -3.13 -0.73
CA PHE A 115 10.00 -4.41 -1.43
C PHE A 115 9.44 -4.28 -2.85
N VAL A 116 8.32 -3.56 -3.02
CA VAL A 116 7.75 -3.26 -4.35
C VAL A 116 8.73 -2.43 -5.19
N GLN A 117 9.33 -1.39 -4.62
CA GLN A 117 10.33 -0.57 -5.33
C GLN A 117 11.52 -1.40 -5.81
N CYS A 118 12.01 -2.32 -4.98
CA CYS A 118 13.07 -3.25 -5.37
C CYS A 118 12.65 -4.09 -6.60
N GLN A 119 11.48 -4.73 -6.55
CA GLN A 119 10.98 -5.54 -7.69
C GLN A 119 10.88 -4.70 -8.98
N ASN A 120 10.38 -3.47 -8.88
CA ASN A 120 10.25 -2.57 -10.01
C ASN A 120 11.60 -2.17 -10.63
N ALA A 121 12.62 -1.93 -9.80
CA ALA A 121 13.96 -1.49 -10.21
C ALA A 121 14.70 -2.55 -11.04
N TYR A 122 14.60 -3.82 -10.66
CA TYR A 122 15.17 -4.92 -11.47
C TYR A 122 14.54 -5.02 -12.86
N GLY A 123 13.30 -4.53 -13.00
CA GLY A 123 12.61 -4.33 -14.27
C GLY A 123 13.23 -3.31 -15.22
N LEU A 124 14.04 -2.39 -14.71
CA LEU A 124 14.67 -1.31 -15.48
C LEU A 124 16.11 -1.66 -15.89
N ALA A 125 16.84 -2.40 -15.04
CA ALA A 125 18.25 -2.70 -15.26
C ALA A 125 18.55 -3.66 -16.44
N ASN A 126 17.58 -4.47 -16.87
CA ASN A 126 17.85 -5.61 -17.75
C ASN A 126 17.29 -5.50 -19.18
N ASN A 127 16.65 -4.39 -19.58
CA ASN A 127 15.87 -4.25 -20.84
C ASN A 127 14.91 -5.41 -21.14
N LYS A 128 14.68 -6.25 -20.14
CA LYS A 128 13.84 -7.43 -20.06
C LYS A 128 13.25 -7.30 -18.70
N LYS A 129 11.93 -7.30 -18.63
CA LYS A 129 11.28 -7.40 -17.34
C LYS A 129 11.72 -8.74 -16.72
N PRO A 130 12.29 -8.76 -15.49
CA PRO A 130 12.44 -9.96 -14.71
C PRO A 130 11.14 -10.75 -14.82
N ILE A 131 11.24 -11.99 -15.26
CA ILE A 131 10.11 -12.86 -15.09
C ILE A 131 10.10 -13.18 -13.60
N ILE A 132 9.24 -12.47 -12.86
CA ILE A 132 8.82 -12.91 -11.54
C ILE A 132 7.97 -14.14 -11.77
N ASP A 133 8.63 -15.30 -11.73
CA ASP A 133 8.11 -16.65 -11.91
C ASP A 133 8.91 -17.63 -11.04
N ASP A 134 8.59 -18.91 -11.17
CA ASP A 134 9.31 -20.01 -10.52
C ASP A 134 10.65 -20.34 -11.19
N SER A 135 11.24 -19.45 -11.99
CA SER A 135 12.61 -19.61 -12.42
C SER A 135 13.58 -19.39 -11.25
N ARG A 136 14.82 -19.86 -11.41
CA ARG A 136 15.90 -19.56 -10.45
C ARG A 136 16.08 -18.06 -10.25
N PHE A 137 15.96 -17.29 -11.32
CA PHE A 137 16.14 -15.84 -11.28
C PHE A 137 14.98 -15.15 -10.56
N GLY A 138 13.73 -15.51 -10.89
CA GLY A 138 12.54 -14.98 -10.22
C GLY A 138 12.56 -15.24 -8.71
N ARG A 139 12.87 -16.48 -8.29
CA ARG A 139 13.02 -16.82 -6.87
C ARG A 139 14.11 -16.03 -6.17
N LYS A 140 15.29 -15.89 -6.80
CA LYS A 140 16.40 -15.14 -6.22
C LYS A 140 16.07 -13.65 -6.08
N LEU A 141 15.46 -13.05 -7.10
CA LEU A 141 15.04 -11.64 -7.07
C LEU A 141 14.12 -11.36 -5.88
N VAL A 142 13.11 -12.21 -5.68
CA VAL A 142 12.15 -12.03 -4.60
C VAL A 142 12.81 -12.20 -3.22
N GLN A 143 13.75 -13.13 -3.09
CA GLN A 143 14.57 -13.28 -1.87
C GLN A 143 15.44 -12.04 -1.62
N ASP A 144 16.18 -11.58 -2.63
CA ASP A 144 17.06 -10.41 -2.52
C ASP A 144 16.26 -9.16 -2.12
N CYS A 145 15.08 -8.94 -2.71
CA CYS A 145 14.23 -7.82 -2.36
C CYS A 145 13.63 -7.93 -0.95
N ALA A 146 13.32 -9.14 -0.47
CA ALA A 146 12.88 -9.34 0.91
C ALA A 146 14.01 -9.03 1.90
N GLU A 147 15.23 -9.52 1.61
CA GLU A 147 16.41 -9.30 2.46
C GLU A 147 16.78 -7.81 2.54
N GLN A 148 16.69 -7.07 1.43
CA GLN A 148 16.91 -5.62 1.41
C GLN A 148 16.01 -4.84 2.37
N VAL A 149 14.82 -5.37 2.67
CA VAL A 149 13.87 -4.76 3.60
C VAL A 149 13.84 -5.46 4.95
N GLY A 150 14.87 -6.25 5.27
CA GLY A 150 15.02 -6.93 6.56
C GLY A 150 14.00 -8.07 6.77
N LYS A 151 13.47 -8.64 5.69
CA LYS A 151 12.48 -9.73 5.72
C LYS A 151 13.07 -11.03 5.19
N VAL A 152 12.54 -12.13 5.71
CA VAL A 152 12.81 -13.47 5.18
C VAL A 152 11.68 -13.84 4.24
N TRP A 153 12.01 -14.23 3.01
CA TRP A 153 11.00 -14.74 2.07
C TRP A 153 10.61 -16.18 2.39
N ASN A 154 11.56 -17.12 2.28
CA ASN A 154 11.28 -18.55 2.29
C ASN A 154 10.59 -19.00 3.59
N ARG A 155 9.49 -19.76 3.45
CA ARG A 155 8.67 -20.30 4.56
C ARG A 155 8.01 -19.24 5.44
N SER A 156 8.09 -17.96 5.06
CA SER A 156 7.42 -16.86 5.76
C SER A 156 5.89 -16.88 5.54
N GLN A 157 5.17 -15.99 6.24
CA GLN A 157 3.74 -15.80 5.99
C GLN A 157 3.46 -15.25 4.58
N VAL A 158 4.36 -14.42 4.05
CA VAL A 158 4.24 -13.90 2.67
C VAL A 158 4.39 -15.02 1.66
N ASP A 159 5.41 -15.87 1.81
CA ASP A 159 5.64 -17.01 0.92
C ASP A 159 4.47 -18.01 0.95
N LYS A 160 3.91 -18.28 2.14
CA LYS A 160 2.70 -19.11 2.30
C LYS A 160 1.47 -18.46 1.64
N CYS A 161 1.28 -17.15 1.81
CA CYS A 161 0.20 -16.40 1.20
C CYS A 161 0.24 -16.49 -0.33
N VAL A 162 1.43 -16.28 -0.92
CA VAL A 162 1.65 -16.32 -2.38
C VAL A 162 1.27 -17.66 -2.99
N HIS A 163 1.58 -18.76 -2.30
CA HIS A 163 1.33 -20.13 -2.80
C HIS A 163 0.03 -20.75 -2.28
N SER A 164 -0.90 -19.96 -1.76
CA SER A 164 -2.18 -20.44 -1.22
C SER A 164 -3.38 -19.73 -1.83
N LYS A 165 -4.58 -20.20 -1.49
CA LYS A 165 -5.85 -19.56 -1.89
C LYS A 165 -5.93 -18.10 -1.40
N GLU A 166 -5.27 -17.80 -0.30
CA GLU A 166 -5.23 -16.45 0.26
C GLU A 166 -4.69 -15.42 -0.75
N GLY A 167 -3.61 -15.74 -1.45
CA GLY A 167 -3.02 -14.84 -2.45
C GLY A 167 -4.01 -14.53 -3.58
N LEU A 168 -4.71 -15.55 -4.07
CA LEU A 168 -5.75 -15.39 -5.09
C LEU A 168 -6.94 -14.56 -4.57
N GLU A 169 -7.41 -14.83 -3.36
CA GLU A 169 -8.48 -14.07 -2.71
C GLU A 169 -8.10 -12.59 -2.50
N LEU A 170 -6.84 -12.32 -2.16
CA LEU A 170 -6.33 -10.94 -2.08
C LEU A 170 -6.37 -10.25 -3.45
N LEU A 171 -5.97 -10.93 -4.52
CA LEU A 171 -6.02 -10.35 -5.87
C LEU A 171 -7.48 -10.11 -6.32
N LEU A 172 -8.40 -11.03 -6.02
CA LEU A 172 -9.84 -10.84 -6.27
C LEU A 172 -10.37 -9.60 -5.55
N LYS A 173 -10.13 -9.52 -4.24
CA LYS A 173 -10.56 -8.40 -3.40
C LYS A 173 -9.94 -7.07 -3.84
N SER A 174 -8.67 -7.07 -4.23
CA SER A 174 -7.99 -5.89 -4.74
C SER A 174 -8.59 -5.43 -6.07
N THR A 175 -8.93 -6.38 -6.95
CA THR A 175 -9.63 -6.10 -8.21
C THR A 175 -11.02 -5.52 -7.96
N ASP A 176 -11.78 -6.07 -7.01
CA ASP A 176 -13.08 -5.53 -6.60
C ASP A 176 -12.97 -4.09 -6.07
N ALA A 177 -11.93 -3.81 -5.27
CA ALA A 177 -11.66 -2.46 -4.77
C ALA A 177 -11.30 -1.48 -5.90
N ALA A 178 -10.51 -1.91 -6.89
CA ALA A 178 -10.21 -1.12 -8.08
C ALA A 178 -11.48 -0.83 -8.91
N ASP A 179 -12.33 -1.84 -9.10
CA ASP A 179 -13.61 -1.72 -9.81
C ASP A 179 -14.56 -0.75 -9.11
N ALA A 180 -14.69 -0.85 -7.78
CA ALA A 180 -15.53 0.02 -6.97
C ALA A 180 -15.08 1.49 -7.00
N LEU A 181 -13.78 1.73 -7.19
CA LEU A 181 -13.20 3.07 -7.39
C LEU A 181 -13.22 3.52 -8.87
N GLY A 182 -13.72 2.70 -9.78
CA GLY A 182 -13.79 3.02 -11.21
C GLY A 182 -12.42 3.08 -11.91
N LEU A 183 -11.39 2.41 -11.38
CA LEU A 183 -10.02 2.54 -11.87
C LEU A 183 -9.82 1.72 -13.15
N LYS A 184 -9.44 2.39 -14.24
CA LYS A 184 -9.18 1.76 -15.56
C LYS A 184 -7.76 1.95 -16.08
N LYS A 185 -7.00 2.86 -15.47
CA LYS A 185 -5.64 3.21 -15.87
C LYS A 185 -4.68 2.88 -14.75
N SER A 186 -3.52 2.37 -15.12
CA SER A 186 -2.40 2.18 -14.21
C SER A 186 -1.31 3.13 -14.69
N CYS A 187 -0.85 4.09 -13.90
CA CYS A 187 -1.23 4.35 -12.50
C CYS A 187 -2.47 5.24 -12.36
N SER A 188 -3.32 4.99 -11.36
CA SER A 188 -4.35 5.93 -10.88
C SER A 188 -4.06 6.33 -9.44
N VAL A 189 -4.04 7.63 -9.14
CA VAL A 189 -3.80 8.18 -7.80
C VAL A 189 -5.14 8.53 -7.15
N VAL A 190 -5.49 7.82 -6.09
CA VAL A 190 -6.73 8.03 -5.33
C VAL A 190 -6.38 8.54 -3.94
N ILE A 191 -6.90 9.71 -3.56
CA ILE A 191 -6.69 10.31 -2.24
C ILE A 191 -8.05 10.57 -1.60
N GLU A 192 -8.26 10.09 -0.38
CA GLU A 192 -9.56 10.14 0.32
C GLU A 192 -10.73 9.63 -0.54
N ASN A 193 -10.51 8.49 -1.22
CA ASN A 193 -11.45 7.83 -2.14
C ASN A 193 -11.85 8.66 -3.37
N LYS A 194 -11.13 9.73 -3.70
CA LYS A 194 -11.31 10.51 -4.93
C LYS A 194 -10.16 10.26 -5.88
N LEU A 195 -10.45 9.99 -7.15
CA LEU A 195 -9.42 9.94 -8.20
C LEU A 195 -8.89 11.36 -8.44
N ILE A 196 -7.62 11.58 -8.12
CA ILE A 196 -6.97 12.90 -8.17
C ILE A 196 -6.14 13.09 -9.43
N CYS A 197 -5.58 12.02 -9.98
CA CYS A 197 -4.67 12.06 -11.12
C CYS A 197 -4.53 10.63 -11.66
N TYR A 198 -4.28 10.47 -12.95
CA TYR A 198 -3.87 9.18 -13.50
C TYR A 198 -2.83 9.35 -14.59
N ARG A 199 -2.11 8.27 -14.90
CA ARG A 199 -1.05 8.26 -15.90
C ARG A 199 -1.36 7.26 -17.01
N ASP A 200 -1.19 7.70 -18.25
CA ASP A 200 -1.30 6.90 -19.48
C ASP A 200 -0.30 7.45 -20.51
N GLY A 201 0.97 7.09 -20.38
CA GLY A 201 2.12 7.70 -21.05
C GLY A 201 2.48 9.11 -20.55
N ARG A 202 1.50 9.91 -20.11
CA ARG A 202 1.64 11.19 -19.40
C ARG A 202 0.59 11.32 -18.32
N TRP A 203 0.70 12.34 -17.47
CA TRP A 203 -0.26 12.64 -16.42
C TRP A 203 -1.53 13.30 -16.97
N PHE A 204 -2.69 12.92 -16.44
CA PHE A 204 -4.01 13.41 -16.81
C PHE A 204 -4.89 13.67 -15.60
N ASN A 205 -5.75 14.68 -15.72
CA ASN A 205 -6.74 15.07 -14.72
C ASN A 205 -6.11 15.34 -13.34
N CYS A 206 -5.00 16.07 -13.28
CA CYS A 206 -4.26 16.38 -12.06
C CYS A 206 -4.40 17.87 -11.70
N PRO A 207 -5.55 18.31 -11.16
CA PRO A 207 -5.83 19.73 -10.92
C PRO A 207 -4.88 20.37 -9.90
N GLU A 208 -4.35 19.56 -8.97
CA GLU A 208 -3.38 20.00 -7.96
C GLU A 208 -1.92 19.96 -8.46
N GLY A 209 -1.69 19.46 -9.68
CA GLY A 209 -0.38 19.14 -10.23
C GLY A 209 -0.03 17.64 -10.14
N SER A 210 1.09 17.25 -10.74
CA SER A 210 1.53 15.85 -10.84
C SER A 210 2.99 15.62 -10.45
N GLU A 211 3.67 16.66 -9.98
CA GLU A 211 5.03 16.55 -9.47
C GLU A 211 5.02 16.10 -7.99
N PRO A 212 6.10 15.52 -7.46
CA PRO A 212 6.17 15.13 -6.05
C PRO A 212 5.77 16.26 -5.07
N ALA A 213 6.19 17.49 -5.36
CA ALA A 213 5.87 18.67 -4.53
C ALA A 213 4.37 18.96 -4.45
N ASP A 214 3.63 18.71 -5.54
CA ASP A 214 2.19 18.93 -5.63
C ASP A 214 1.43 17.97 -4.72
N PHE A 215 1.76 16.68 -4.79
CA PHE A 215 1.17 15.66 -3.93
C PHE A 215 1.52 15.88 -2.46
N ILE A 216 2.77 16.26 -2.15
CA ILE A 216 3.21 16.59 -0.78
C ILE A 216 2.37 17.76 -0.22
N ARG A 217 2.22 18.84 -0.98
CA ARG A 217 1.42 20.01 -0.59
C ARG A 217 -0.02 19.57 -0.30
N PHE A 218 -0.64 18.86 -1.25
CA PHE A 218 -2.04 18.46 -1.13
C PHE A 218 -2.27 17.52 0.07
N ILE A 219 -1.38 16.56 0.32
CA ILE A 219 -1.46 15.66 1.48
C ILE A 219 -1.33 16.45 2.79
N ARG A 220 -0.40 17.40 2.89
CA ARG A 220 -0.23 18.24 4.09
C ARG A 220 -1.47 19.08 4.38
N GLU A 221 -2.09 19.63 3.34
CA GLU A 221 -3.35 20.38 3.48
C GLU A 221 -4.49 19.50 4.02
N LEU A 222 -4.64 18.28 3.49
CA LEU A 222 -5.63 17.31 3.96
C LEU A 222 -5.37 16.86 5.41
N ALA A 223 -4.11 16.54 5.74
CA ALA A 223 -3.71 16.14 7.08
C ALA A 223 -3.98 17.26 8.11
N SER A 224 -3.68 18.52 7.76
CA SER A 224 -3.97 19.69 8.60
C SER A 224 -5.47 19.86 8.87
N LYS A 225 -6.31 19.69 7.83
CA LYS A 225 -7.77 19.74 7.97
C LYS A 225 -8.29 18.64 8.90
N LYS A 226 -7.78 17.41 8.78
CA LYS A 226 -8.13 16.30 9.68
C LYS A 226 -7.73 16.57 11.13
N GLY A 227 -6.52 17.08 11.35
CA GLY A 227 -6.05 17.47 12.68
C GLY A 227 -6.93 18.52 13.35
N ARG A 228 -7.35 19.57 12.61
CA ARG A 228 -8.27 20.60 13.12
C ARG A 228 -9.66 20.04 13.42
N GLY A 229 -10.18 19.15 12.59
CA GLY A 229 -11.48 18.50 12.81
C GLY A 229 -11.50 17.62 14.06
N ALA A 230 -10.42 16.88 14.31
CA ALA A 230 -10.26 16.07 15.51
C ALA A 230 -10.21 16.93 16.79
N VAL A 231 -9.47 18.04 16.77
CA VAL A 231 -9.41 18.99 17.90
C VAL A 231 -10.78 19.66 18.13
N GLY A 232 -11.48 20.06 17.08
CA GLY A 232 -12.80 20.67 17.19
C GLY A 232 -13.84 19.75 17.85
N LEU A 233 -13.83 18.45 17.51
CA LEU A 233 -14.73 17.46 18.12
C LEU A 233 -14.40 17.21 19.60
N ALA A 234 -13.11 17.13 19.94
CA ALA A 234 -12.64 16.91 21.32
C ALA A 234 -12.90 18.10 22.26
N VAL A 235 -13.06 19.32 21.73
CA VAL A 235 -13.41 20.52 22.54
C VAL A 235 -14.92 20.61 22.81
N THR A 236 -15.74 19.87 22.07
CA THR A 236 -17.21 19.91 22.18
C THR A 236 -17.83 18.75 23.00
N THR A 237 -17.01 17.83 23.51
CA THR A 237 -17.42 16.67 24.34
C THR A 237 -16.89 16.83 25.75
#